data_AF-A0A1E7F2F1-F1
#
_entry.id   AF-A0A1E7F2F1-F1
#
_cell.length_a   1.000
_cell.length_b   1.000
_cell.length_c   1.000
_cell.angle_alpha   90.00
_cell.angle_beta   90.00
_cell.angle_gamma   90.00
#
_symmetry.space_group_name_H-M   'P 1'
#
loop_
_entity.id
_entity.type
_entity.pdbx_description
1 polymer ?
#
loop_
_entity_poly.entity_id
_entity_poly.type
_entity_poly.pdbx_seq_one_letter_code
_entity_poly.pdbx_strand_id
1 'polypeptide(L)'
;MKNTGDQEGGTFTLDVLPTDTAENVREKIATRAGIPIQELRLVKGSAKEELDEIFMPSHGDELRIKPRRVTIKTPLDGAVFQVDIDPDDTTKDIRRKVAEETGMSFEDIRLVM
;
A
#
# COMPACT_ATOMS: atom_id res chain seq x y z
N MET A 1 26.96 -9.82 -3.93
CA MET A 1 26.87 -8.38 -4.26
C MET A 1 25.56 -7.88 -3.66
N LYS A 2 25.62 -6.79 -2.90
CA LYS A 2 24.49 -6.30 -2.10
C LYS A 2 23.49 -5.64 -3.06
N ASN A 3 22.25 -6.12 -3.08
CA ASN A 3 21.16 -5.52 -3.84
C ASN A 3 20.72 -4.27 -3.06
N THR A 4 21.28 -3.12 -3.45
CA THR A 4 21.00 -1.82 -2.86
C THR A 4 20.08 -1.08 -3.82
N GLY A 5 18.85 -0.77 -3.41
CA GLY A 5 18.25 0.50 -3.82
C GLY A 5 16.85 0.56 -4.44
N ASP A 6 16.00 -0.46 -4.41
CA ASP A 6 14.63 -0.33 -4.96
C ASP A 6 13.56 -0.73 -3.94
N GLN A 7 13.35 0.12 -2.93
CA GLN A 7 12.11 0.12 -2.12
C GLN A 7 11.32 1.43 -2.34
N GLU A 8 11.39 1.99 -3.55
CA GLU A 8 10.54 3.08 -4.02
C GLU A 8 9.73 2.58 -5.22
N GLY A 9 8.41 2.72 -5.16
CA GLY A 9 7.39 2.12 -6.04
C GLY A 9 7.84 1.74 -7.46
N GLY A 10 7.95 0.43 -7.71
CA GLY A 10 8.24 -0.11 -9.04
C GLY A 10 6.99 -0.13 -9.92
N THR A 11 7.05 0.53 -11.07
CA THR A 11 6.04 0.37 -12.13
C THR A 11 6.31 -0.92 -12.90
N PHE A 12 5.29 -1.75 -13.11
CA PHE A 12 5.36 -2.90 -14.00
C PHE A 12 4.18 -2.91 -14.97
N THR A 13 4.42 -3.43 -16.16
CA THR A 13 3.37 -3.66 -17.16
C THR A 13 2.69 -5.00 -16.90
N LEU A 14 1.37 -5.04 -17.05
CA LEU A 14 0.58 -6.26 -16.92
C LEU A 14 -0.26 -6.49 -18.18
N ASP A 15 -0.22 -7.71 -18.70
CA ASP A 15 -1.08 -8.15 -19.80
C ASP A 15 -2.50 -8.46 -19.29
N VAL A 16 -3.45 -7.63 -19.73
CA VAL A 16 -4.88 -7.73 -19.42
C VAL A 16 -5.68 -7.89 -20.71
N LEU A 17 -6.69 -8.75 -20.67
CA LEU A 17 -7.63 -8.93 -21.76
C LEU A 17 -8.79 -7.94 -21.62
N PRO A 18 -9.45 -7.51 -22.71
CA PRO A 18 -10.67 -6.68 -22.62
C PRO A 18 -11.82 -7.36 -21.87
N THR A 19 -11.76 -8.69 -21.73
CA THR A 19 -12.72 -9.50 -20.97
C THR A 19 -12.32 -9.70 -19.51
N ASP A 20 -11.13 -9.25 -19.10
CA ASP A 20 -10.71 -9.33 -17.70
C ASP A 20 -11.56 -8.38 -16.85
N THR A 21 -12.09 -8.91 -15.75
CA THR A 21 -12.83 -8.15 -14.75
C THR A 21 -11.87 -7.43 -13.79
N ALA A 22 -12.40 -6.52 -12.97
CA ALA A 22 -11.65 -5.91 -11.88
C ALA A 22 -10.96 -6.95 -10.97
N GLU A 23 -11.62 -8.08 -10.71
CA GLU A 23 -11.10 -9.18 -9.88
C GLU A 23 -9.92 -9.89 -10.56
N ASN A 24 -10.04 -10.26 -11.84
CA ASN A 24 -8.94 -10.87 -12.60
C ASN A 24 -7.69 -9.98 -12.61
N VAL A 25 -7.89 -8.66 -12.79
CA VAL A 25 -6.79 -7.69 -12.80
C VAL A 25 -6.15 -7.57 -11.41
N ARG A 26 -6.95 -7.60 -10.34
CA ARG A 26 -6.44 -7.63 -8.96
C ARG A 26 -5.58 -8.87 -8.68
N GLU A 27 -6.03 -10.06 -9.07
CA GLU A 27 -5.27 -11.30 -8.87
C GLU A 27 -3.90 -11.28 -9.58
N LYS A 28 -3.90 -10.80 -10.83
CA LYS A 28 -2.68 -10.64 -11.62
C LYS A 28 -1.70 -9.67 -10.96
N ILE A 29 -2.19 -8.54 -10.46
CA ILE A 29 -1.38 -7.52 -9.77
C ILE A 29 -0.86 -8.07 -8.43
N ALA A 30 -1.71 -8.70 -7.62
CA ALA A 30 -1.34 -9.35 -6.36
C ALA A 30 -0.19 -10.34 -6.56
N THR A 31 -0.32 -11.23 -7.55
CA THR A 31 0.70 -12.22 -7.89
C THR A 31 2.01 -11.56 -8.32
N ARG A 32 1.94 -10.49 -9.12
CA ARG A 32 3.13 -9.79 -9.63
C ARG A 32 3.85 -8.94 -8.58
N ALA A 33 3.09 -8.37 -7.64
CA ALA A 33 3.58 -7.57 -6.54
C ALA A 33 3.98 -8.43 -5.31
N GLY A 34 3.51 -9.68 -5.23
CA GLY A 34 3.71 -10.54 -4.06
C GLY A 34 2.82 -10.18 -2.87
N ILE A 35 1.74 -9.40 -3.09
CA ILE A 35 0.85 -8.89 -2.03
C ILE A 35 -0.44 -9.73 -2.03
N PRO A 36 -0.94 -10.21 -0.89
CA PRO A 36 -2.23 -10.88 -0.81
C PRO A 36 -3.37 -10.02 -1.39
N ILE A 37 -4.29 -10.61 -2.16
CA ILE A 37 -5.37 -9.85 -2.84
C ILE A 37 -6.27 -9.08 -1.87
N GLN A 38 -6.48 -9.60 -0.66
CA GLN A 38 -7.27 -8.94 0.41
C GLN A 38 -6.58 -7.69 0.98
N GLU A 39 -5.27 -7.57 0.77
CA GLU A 39 -4.45 -6.45 1.23
C GLU A 39 -4.11 -5.50 0.08
N LEU A 40 -4.45 -5.88 -1.16
CA LEU A 40 -4.18 -5.10 -2.36
C LEU A 40 -5.23 -4.01 -2.55
N ARG A 41 -4.83 -2.75 -2.35
CA ARG A 41 -5.64 -1.58 -2.67
C ARG A 41 -5.22 -0.97 -4.00
N LEU A 42 -6.09 -1.01 -5.00
CA LEU A 42 -5.83 -0.47 -6.33
C LEU A 42 -6.61 0.81 -6.58
N VAL A 43 -5.94 1.82 -7.14
CA VAL A 43 -6.56 3.05 -7.63
C VAL A 43 -6.19 3.28 -9.09
N LYS A 44 -7.11 3.82 -9.89
CA LYS A 44 -6.86 4.15 -11.30
C LYS A 44 -6.15 5.51 -11.41
N GLY A 45 -4.94 5.53 -11.96
CA GLY A 45 -4.16 6.74 -12.22
C GLY A 45 -3.92 7.58 -10.97
N SER A 46 -4.44 8.82 -10.98
CA SER A 46 -4.40 9.77 -9.85
C SER A 46 -5.71 9.83 -9.05
N ALA A 47 -6.67 8.95 -9.35
CA ALA A 47 -7.93 8.91 -8.63
C ALA A 47 -7.70 8.60 -7.15
N LYS A 48 -8.48 9.25 -6.28
CA LYS A 48 -8.53 8.92 -4.85
C LYS A 48 -9.40 7.68 -4.57
N GLU A 49 -10.14 7.22 -5.56
CA GLU A 49 -11.13 6.16 -5.44
C GLU A 49 -10.55 4.82 -5.89
N GLU A 50 -10.99 3.78 -5.21
CA GLU A 50 -10.58 2.40 -5.49
C GLU A 50 -11.17 1.94 -6.83
N LEU A 51 -10.52 0.95 -7.45
CA LEU A 51 -11.09 0.32 -8.63
C LEU A 51 -12.50 -0.20 -8.33
N ASP A 52 -13.48 0.22 -9.11
CA ASP A 52 -14.84 -0.28 -9.02
C ASP A 52 -14.97 -1.63 -9.75
N GLU A 53 -15.98 -2.43 -9.42
CA GLU A 53 -16.23 -3.74 -10.03
C GLU A 53 -16.54 -3.65 -11.54
N ILE A 54 -17.02 -2.49 -11.99
CA ILE A 54 -17.33 -2.18 -13.40
C ILE A 54 -16.05 -1.83 -14.20
N PHE A 55 -14.86 -1.97 -13.61
CA PHE A 55 -13.60 -1.70 -14.30
C PHE A 55 -13.45 -2.53 -15.59
N MET A 56 -13.36 -1.83 -16.73
CA MET A 56 -13.01 -2.39 -18.02
C MET A 56 -11.58 -1.96 -18.37
N PRO A 57 -10.60 -2.89 -18.36
CA PRO A 57 -9.22 -2.53 -18.66
C PRO A 57 -9.08 -2.05 -20.10
N SER A 58 -8.46 -0.88 -20.28
CA SER A 58 -8.11 -0.34 -21.59
C SER A 58 -6.59 -0.20 -21.73
N HIS A 59 -6.09 -0.30 -22.96
CA HIS A 59 -4.67 -0.11 -23.24
C HIS A 59 -4.23 1.29 -22.81
N GLY A 60 -3.20 1.36 -21.96
CA GLY A 60 -2.68 2.62 -21.41
C GLY A 60 -3.29 3.03 -20.07
N ASP A 61 -4.19 2.24 -19.48
CA ASP A 61 -4.63 2.47 -18.10
C ASP A 61 -3.46 2.29 -17.12
N GLU A 62 -3.17 3.34 -16.34
CA GLU A 62 -2.22 3.28 -15.23
C GLU A 62 -2.96 2.87 -13.95
N LEU A 63 -2.51 1.81 -13.29
CA LEU A 63 -3.02 1.39 -12.00
C LEU A 63 -1.95 1.60 -10.93
N ARG A 64 -2.33 2.20 -9.81
CA ARG A 64 -1.44 2.41 -8.66
C ARG A 64 -1.88 1.53 -7.50
N ILE A 65 -0.92 0.83 -6.91
CA ILE A 65 -1.10 0.15 -5.62
C ILE A 65 -0.96 1.22 -4.52
N LYS A 66 -1.94 1.31 -3.63
CA LYS A 66 -1.88 2.15 -2.44
C LYS A 66 -1.58 1.27 -1.23
N PRO A 67 -0.59 1.60 -0.39
CA PRO A 67 -0.40 0.91 0.88
C PRO A 67 -1.61 1.11 1.79
N ARG A 68 -1.78 0.22 2.76
CA ARG A 68 -2.84 0.35 3.76
C ARG A 68 -2.46 1.45 4.74
N ARG A 69 -3.38 2.40 4.99
CA ARG A 69 -3.20 3.43 6.01
C ARG A 69 -3.83 3.01 7.32
N VAL A 70 -3.05 3.00 8.39
CA VAL A 70 -3.59 2.89 9.75
C VAL A 70 -3.61 4.26 10.41
N THR A 71 -4.55 4.43 11.33
CA THR A 71 -4.65 5.65 12.13
C THR A 71 -3.95 5.43 13.46
N ILE A 72 -2.96 6.27 13.77
CA ILE A 72 -2.28 6.29 15.06
C ILE A 72 -2.80 7.49 15.85
N LYS A 73 -3.25 7.24 17.07
CA LYS A 73 -3.66 8.30 18.01
C LYS A 73 -2.63 8.41 19.11
N THR A 74 -2.11 9.61 19.30
CA THR A 74 -1.17 9.89 20.38
C THR A 74 -1.95 10.17 21.68
N PRO A 75 -1.62 9.51 22.80
CA PRO A 75 -2.33 9.72 24.05
C PRO A 75 -1.99 11.04 24.74
N LEU A 76 -0.85 11.64 24.40
CA LEU A 76 -0.33 12.83 25.08
C LEU A 76 -1.09 14.11 24.68
N ASP A 77 -1.30 14.30 23.38
CA ASP A 77 -1.88 15.50 22.78
C ASP A 77 -3.14 15.20 21.95
N GLY A 78 -3.51 13.93 21.79
CA GLY A 78 -4.68 13.51 21.01
C GLY A 78 -4.51 13.66 19.50
N ALA A 79 -3.29 13.93 19.03
CA ALA A 79 -2.99 14.06 17.61
C ALA A 79 -3.21 12.72 16.88
N VAL A 80 -3.58 12.84 15.61
CA VAL A 80 -3.97 11.72 14.76
C VAL A 80 -3.08 11.72 13.53
N PHE A 81 -2.37 10.62 13.31
CA PHE A 81 -1.46 10.44 12.19
C PHE A 81 -1.93 9.27 11.32
N GLN A 82 -1.71 9.38 10.01
CA GLN A 82 -1.90 8.28 9.07
C GLN A 82 -0.55 7.70 8.72
N VAL A 83 -0.34 6.41 9.02
CA VAL A 83 0.90 5.72 8.70
C VAL A 83 0.61 4.66 7.65
N ASP A 84 1.38 4.68 6.57
CA ASP A 84 1.35 3.68 5.51
C ASP A 84 2.04 2.38 6.02
N ILE A 85 1.32 1.25 6.00
CA ILE A 85 1.79 -0.06 6.47
C ILE A 85 1.69 -1.08 5.33
N ASP A 86 2.70 -1.93 5.24
CA ASP A 86 2.80 -3.06 4.33
C ASP A 86 2.55 -4.40 5.07
N PRO A 87 2.03 -5.44 4.38
CA PRO A 87 1.78 -6.76 4.97
C PRO A 87 3.02 -7.38 5.64
N ASP A 88 4.18 -7.14 5.03
CA ASP A 88 5.47 -7.68 5.46
C ASP A 88 6.14 -6.83 6.54
N ASP A 89 5.54 -5.69 6.92
CA ASP A 89 6.10 -4.87 8.00
C ASP A 89 6.05 -5.63 9.34
N THR A 90 7.20 -5.78 9.97
CA THR A 90 7.25 -6.25 11.34
C THR A 90 6.83 -5.14 12.31
N THR A 91 6.50 -5.47 13.56
CA THR A 91 6.24 -4.45 14.60
C THR A 91 7.39 -3.44 14.74
N LYS A 92 8.63 -3.86 14.46
CA LYS A 92 9.79 -2.96 14.47
C LYS A 92 9.75 -1.98 13.29
N ASP A 93 9.33 -2.44 12.11
CA ASP A 93 9.18 -1.59 10.93
C ASP A 93 8.04 -0.59 11.11
N ILE A 94 6.89 -1.04 11.62
CA ILE A 94 5.75 -0.17 11.94
C ILE A 94 6.18 0.91 12.94
N ARG A 95 6.83 0.55 14.06
CA ARG A 95 7.30 1.53 15.05
C ARG A 95 8.27 2.55 14.46
N ARG A 96 9.10 2.15 13.50
CA ARG A 96 10.01 3.05 12.78
C ARG A 96 9.24 4.02 11.88
N LYS A 97 8.30 3.53 11.06
CA LYS A 97 7.43 4.36 10.22
C LYS A 97 6.62 5.36 11.04
N VAL A 98 6.10 4.93 12.19
CA VAL A 98 5.39 5.81 13.14
C VAL A 98 6.35 6.88 13.70
N ALA A 99 7.58 6.52 14.07
CA ALA A 99 8.57 7.48 14.55
C ALA A 99 8.90 8.56 13.51
N GLU A 100 9.09 8.15 12.25
CA GLU A 100 9.37 9.05 11.13
C GLU A 100 8.20 10.02 10.86
N GLU A 101 6.96 9.53 10.88
CA GLU A 101 5.76 10.34 10.60
C GLU A 101 5.41 11.31 11.75
N THR A 102 5.62 10.87 12.99
CA THR A 102 5.25 11.64 14.20
C THR A 102 6.37 12.52 14.74
N GLY A 103 7.62 12.27 14.32
CA GLY A 103 8.81 12.87 14.92
C GLY A 103 9.13 12.39 16.34
N MET A 104 8.48 11.32 16.81
CA MET A 104 8.71 10.75 18.13
C MET A 104 9.92 9.81 18.13
N SER A 105 10.52 9.59 19.31
CA SER A 105 11.57 8.59 19.45
C SER A 105 10.98 7.18 19.35
N PHE A 106 11.74 6.25 18.79
CA PHE A 106 11.35 4.83 18.71
C PHE A 106 11.07 4.21 20.09
N GLU A 107 11.74 4.72 21.14
CA GLU A 107 11.68 4.21 22.51
C GLU A 107 10.37 4.62 23.21
N ASP A 108 9.82 5.78 22.86
CA ASP A 108 8.57 6.31 23.43
C ASP A 108 7.32 5.72 22.76
N ILE A 109 7.45 5.11 21.58
CA ILE A 109 6.31 4.54 20.84
C ILE A 109 5.97 3.16 21.38
N ARG A 110 4.86 3.05 22.11
CA ARG A 110 4.23 1.77 22.46
C ARG A 110 2.96 1.57 21.64
N LEU A 111 3.00 0.63 20.70
CA LEU A 111 1.82 0.21 19.95
C LEU A 111 0.93 -0.63 20.87
N VAL A 112 -0.35 -0.26 20.94
CA VAL A 112 -1.40 -1.02 21.62
C VAL A 112 -2.40 -1.41 20.55
N MET A 113 -2.62 -2.71 20.39
CA MET A 113 -3.52 -3.31 19.40
C MET A 113 -4.87 -3.63 20.02
#